data_AF-C3Y612-F1
#
_entry.id   AF-C3Y612-F1
#
_cell.length_a   1.000
_cell.length_b   1.000
_cell.length_c   1.000
_cell.angle_alpha   90.00
_cell.angle_beta   90.00
_cell.angle_gamma   90.00
#
_symmetry.space_group_name_H-M   'P 1'
#
loop_
_entity.id
_entity.type
_entity.pdbx_description
1 polymer ?
#
loop_
_entity_poly.entity_id
_entity_poly.type
_entity_poly.pdbx_seq_one_letter_code
_entity_poly.pdbx_strand_id
1 'polypeptide(L)'
;MLSWLKKANPSLQRPTPSPGRPNPVDKTSPSKQRPKPSPELSDAVDTENLTLEPPTFPGLPNPLDTEDPWLTAAANREVEKALTEFYSRKRKRTSYGKYTPETRAKIARLAMEIGAQKTAVQMSEEVGKQLSESTVRSIRKSYEKEVKRQGTDAIASFPRKNVGPRKSGRSSRRLAEVRVVELFKVAPV
;
A
#
# COMPACT_ATOMS: atom_id res chain seq x y z
N MET A 1 -22.27 29.26 29.94
CA MET A 1 -21.56 30.35 29.25
C MET A 1 -20.61 29.80 28.17
N LEU A 2 -21.12 29.36 27.01
CA LEU A 2 -20.28 28.94 25.86
C LEU A 2 -20.99 29.14 24.51
N SER A 3 -21.87 30.14 24.39
CA SER A 3 -22.62 30.45 23.16
C SER A 3 -21.94 31.52 22.28
N TRP A 4 -20.80 32.10 22.68
CA TRP A 4 -20.16 33.21 21.97
C TRP A 4 -19.07 32.83 20.97
N LEU A 5 -18.60 31.57 20.94
CA LEU A 5 -17.47 31.18 20.08
C LEU A 5 -17.85 30.65 18.69
N LYS A 6 -19.10 30.86 18.24
CA LYS A 6 -19.55 30.48 16.88
C LYS A 6 -19.61 31.64 15.88
N LYS A 7 -19.33 32.88 16.30
CA LYS A 7 -19.52 34.09 15.46
C LYS A 7 -18.25 34.54 14.70
N ALA A 8 -17.08 33.97 14.97
CA ALA A 8 -15.80 34.56 14.54
C ALA A 8 -14.99 33.75 13.49
N ASN A 9 -15.55 32.75 12.81
CA ASN A 9 -14.77 32.02 11.80
C ASN A 9 -15.59 31.61 10.55
N PRO A 10 -15.67 32.47 9.52
CA PRO A 10 -16.33 32.13 8.25
C PRO A 10 -15.56 31.11 7.39
N SER A 11 -14.34 30.69 7.77
CA SER A 11 -13.55 29.70 7.00
C SER A 11 -13.96 28.23 7.19
N LEU A 12 -14.95 27.95 8.05
CA LEU A 12 -15.45 26.60 8.32
C LEU A 12 -16.71 26.23 7.50
N GLN A 13 -16.97 26.93 6.39
CA GLN A 13 -18.00 26.51 5.45
C GLN A 13 -17.57 25.21 4.77
N ARG A 14 -18.26 24.11 5.11
CA ARG A 14 -18.10 22.83 4.44
C ARG A 14 -18.55 22.98 2.97
N PRO A 15 -17.78 22.50 1.98
CA PRO A 15 -18.27 22.41 0.63
C PRO A 15 -19.47 21.47 0.58
N THR A 16 -20.54 21.92 -0.05
CA THR A 16 -21.76 21.17 -0.31
C THR A 16 -21.47 20.01 -1.27
N PRO A 17 -22.12 18.84 -1.13
CA PRO A 17 -21.99 17.76 -2.10
C PRO A 17 -22.70 18.16 -3.40
N SER A 18 -21.92 18.22 -4.48
CA SER A 18 -22.41 18.37 -5.85
C SER A 18 -23.31 17.18 -6.23
N PRO A 19 -24.53 17.41 -6.73
CA PRO A 19 -25.37 16.35 -7.27
C PRO A 19 -25.04 16.15 -8.76
N GLY A 20 -24.86 14.89 -9.15
CA GLY A 20 -25.01 14.47 -10.54
C GLY A 20 -23.75 13.91 -11.20
N ARG A 21 -23.59 12.59 -11.14
CA ARG A 21 -22.96 11.86 -12.23
C ARG A 21 -23.85 10.64 -12.55
N PRO A 22 -24.39 10.53 -13.77
CA PRO A 22 -25.25 9.40 -14.15
C PRO A 22 -24.47 8.10 -14.29
N ASN A 23 -25.16 7.00 -13.98
CA ASN A 23 -24.68 5.61 -13.99
C ASN A 23 -24.22 5.15 -15.38
N PRO A 24 -23.17 4.32 -15.47
CA PRO A 24 -22.88 3.55 -16.67
C PRO A 24 -23.83 2.35 -16.77
N VAL A 25 -24.32 2.16 -17.99
CA VAL A 25 -25.40 1.25 -18.39
C VAL A 25 -24.88 -0.18 -18.53
N ASP A 26 -25.64 -1.15 -18.01
CA ASP A 26 -25.51 -2.59 -18.29
C ASP A 26 -25.56 -2.88 -19.79
N LYS A 27 -24.59 -3.63 -20.34
CA LYS A 27 -24.77 -4.47 -21.54
C LYS A 27 -23.86 -5.72 -21.51
N THR A 28 -24.46 -6.84 -21.10
CA THR A 28 -24.50 -8.14 -21.80
C THR A 28 -23.22 -8.76 -22.41
N SER A 29 -22.86 -9.93 -21.89
CA SER A 29 -22.19 -11.01 -22.66
C SER A 29 -23.09 -11.49 -23.82
N PRO A 30 -22.53 -12.09 -24.89
CA PRO A 30 -22.47 -13.56 -24.90
C PRO A 30 -21.28 -14.21 -25.65
N SER A 31 -20.99 -15.44 -25.21
CA SER A 31 -20.42 -16.61 -25.89
C SER A 31 -20.39 -16.60 -27.44
N LYS A 32 -19.26 -16.96 -28.08
CA LYS A 32 -19.16 -18.09 -29.04
C LYS A 32 -17.73 -18.36 -29.56
N GLN A 33 -17.32 -19.62 -29.43
CA GLN A 33 -16.55 -20.50 -30.34
C GLN A 33 -15.36 -19.97 -31.19
N ARG A 34 -14.25 -20.68 -31.00
CA ARG A 34 -13.06 -20.82 -31.86
C ARG A 34 -13.40 -21.18 -33.31
N PRO A 35 -12.56 -20.78 -34.27
CA PRO A 35 -11.76 -21.80 -34.95
C PRO A 35 -10.27 -21.46 -35.07
N LYS A 36 -9.44 -22.49 -35.23
CA LYS A 36 -8.02 -22.38 -35.61
C LYS A 36 -7.93 -21.93 -37.08
N PRO A 37 -6.84 -21.24 -37.44
CA PRO A 37 -6.14 -21.54 -38.69
C PRO A 37 -4.68 -21.91 -38.46
N SER A 38 -4.22 -22.80 -39.34
CA SER A 38 -2.85 -23.28 -39.54
C SER A 38 -1.89 -22.15 -39.97
N PRO A 39 -0.56 -22.38 -39.96
CA PRO A 39 0.44 -21.33 -40.13
C PRO A 39 0.67 -21.05 -41.61
N GLU A 40 0.26 -19.89 -42.09
CA GLU A 40 0.73 -19.37 -43.37
C GLU A 40 1.74 -18.26 -43.13
N LEU A 41 2.90 -18.50 -43.71
CA LEU A 41 4.07 -17.67 -43.79
C LEU A 41 3.73 -16.44 -44.65
N SER A 42 3.51 -15.29 -44.01
CA SER A 42 3.49 -14.00 -44.70
C SER A 42 4.41 -13.06 -43.96
N ASP A 43 5.51 -12.69 -44.61
CA ASP A 43 6.30 -11.51 -44.30
C ASP A 43 5.39 -10.27 -44.37
N ALA A 44 4.71 -9.98 -43.28
CA ALA A 44 3.89 -8.80 -43.09
C ALA A 44 4.64 -7.86 -42.16
N VAL A 45 5.25 -6.84 -42.76
CA VAL A 45 5.55 -5.57 -42.09
C VAL A 45 4.33 -5.18 -41.26
N ASP A 46 4.51 -5.16 -39.93
CA ASP A 46 3.52 -4.72 -38.94
C ASP A 46 3.04 -3.29 -39.27
N THR A 47 2.09 -3.20 -40.19
CA THR A 47 1.31 -2.00 -40.51
C THR A 47 0.13 -1.99 -39.54
N GLU A 48 0.43 -2.17 -38.26
CA GLU A 48 -0.53 -2.13 -37.15
C GLU A 48 -0.97 -0.68 -36.96
N ASN A 49 -2.04 -0.32 -37.67
CA ASN A 49 -3.00 0.71 -37.27
C ASN A 49 -2.38 2.03 -36.79
N LEU A 50 -1.66 2.71 -37.71
CA LEU A 50 -1.28 4.10 -37.51
C LEU A 50 -2.59 4.92 -37.49
N THR A 51 -3.13 5.14 -36.29
CA THR A 51 -4.34 5.94 -36.11
C THR A 51 -3.88 7.37 -35.90
N LEU A 52 -4.34 8.31 -36.73
CA LEU A 52 -4.00 9.75 -36.67
C LEU A 52 -4.75 10.45 -35.52
N GLU A 53 -4.84 9.79 -34.37
CA GLU A 53 -5.47 10.34 -33.19
C GLU A 53 -4.62 11.51 -32.65
N PRO A 54 -5.28 12.53 -32.07
CA PRO A 54 -4.55 13.58 -31.38
C PRO A 54 -3.73 12.98 -30.22
N PRO A 55 -2.53 13.51 -29.96
CA PRO A 55 -1.68 13.01 -28.88
C PRO A 55 -2.40 13.08 -27.54
N THR A 56 -2.21 12.05 -26.70
CA THR A 56 -2.83 11.97 -25.38
C THR A 56 -2.10 12.88 -24.38
N PHE A 57 -0.82 13.16 -24.63
CA PHE A 57 0.02 13.98 -23.76
C PHE A 57 0.00 15.47 -24.14
N PRO A 58 -0.23 16.41 -23.20
CA PRO A 58 -0.26 17.84 -23.49
C PRO A 58 1.13 18.35 -23.90
N GLY A 59 1.20 19.10 -25.00
CA GLY A 59 2.43 19.71 -25.50
C GLY A 59 3.11 18.97 -26.66
N LEU A 60 2.50 17.88 -27.16
CA LEU A 60 2.92 17.25 -28.42
C LEU A 60 2.18 17.88 -29.62
N PRO A 61 2.85 18.04 -30.78
CA PRO A 61 2.23 18.55 -31.99
C PRO A 61 1.17 17.56 -32.50
N ASN A 62 0.05 18.08 -33.01
CA ASN A 62 -0.99 17.26 -33.61
C ASN A 62 -0.48 16.72 -34.96
N PRO A 63 -0.52 15.38 -35.20
CA PRO A 63 -0.03 14.82 -36.45
C PRO A 63 -0.76 15.37 -37.68
N LEU A 64 -2.03 15.74 -37.56
CA LEU A 64 -2.83 16.28 -38.67
C LEU A 64 -2.44 17.70 -39.10
N ASP A 65 -1.74 18.45 -38.24
CA ASP A 65 -1.35 19.84 -38.48
C ASP A 65 0.09 19.95 -39.02
N THR A 66 0.72 18.84 -39.40
CA THR A 66 2.10 18.77 -39.87
C THR A 66 2.18 18.28 -41.32
N GLU A 67 3.20 18.72 -42.06
CA GLU A 67 3.47 18.30 -43.45
C GLU A 67 3.55 16.77 -43.61
N ASP A 68 4.11 16.07 -42.62
CA ASP A 68 4.26 14.61 -42.59
C ASP A 68 3.52 13.98 -41.39
N PRO A 69 2.22 13.68 -41.52
CA PRO A 69 1.40 13.23 -40.40
C PRO A 69 1.85 11.88 -39.82
N TRP A 70 2.36 10.99 -40.67
CA TRP A 70 2.81 9.66 -40.27
C TRP A 70 4.10 9.69 -39.44
N LEU A 71 5.07 10.52 -39.83
CA LEU A 71 6.32 10.67 -39.11
C LEU A 71 6.09 11.32 -37.74
N THR A 72 5.22 12.33 -37.70
CA THR A 72 4.85 13.02 -36.45
C THR A 72 4.11 12.09 -35.49
N ALA A 73 3.17 11.27 -35.98
CA ALA A 73 2.47 10.29 -35.15
C ALA A 73 3.42 9.23 -34.56
N ALA A 74 4.36 8.73 -35.37
CA ALA A 74 5.37 7.77 -34.92
C ALA A 74 6.28 8.37 -33.83
N ALA A 75 6.75 9.60 -34.04
CA ALA A 75 7.58 10.30 -33.07
C ALA A 75 6.84 10.56 -31.74
N ASN A 76 5.58 11.02 -31.82
CA ASN A 76 4.74 11.24 -30.64
C ASN A 76 4.54 9.95 -29.82
N ARG A 77 4.32 8.81 -30.49
CA ARG A 77 4.14 7.51 -29.83
C ARG A 77 5.38 7.08 -29.05
N GLU A 78 6.57 7.25 -29.62
CA GLU A 78 7.82 6.92 -28.92
C GLU A 78 8.07 7.84 -27.72
N VAL A 79 7.75 9.14 -27.84
CA VAL A 79 7.84 10.08 -26.72
C VAL A 79 6.84 9.71 -25.61
N GLU A 80 5.58 9.42 -25.95
CA GLU A 80 4.57 8.99 -24.99
C GLU A 80 4.96 7.69 -24.28
N LYS A 81 5.54 6.73 -25.02
CA LYS A 81 6.05 5.47 -24.46
C LYS A 81 7.20 5.71 -23.48
N ALA A 82 8.17 6.54 -23.85
CA ALA A 82 9.29 6.90 -22.98
C ALA A 82 8.84 7.64 -21.71
N LEU A 83 7.88 8.57 -21.85
CA LEU A 83 7.27 9.27 -20.72
C LEU A 83 6.50 8.30 -19.83
N THR A 84 5.67 7.44 -20.41
CA THR A 84 4.91 6.43 -19.66
C THR A 84 5.86 5.47 -18.93
N GLU A 85 6.96 5.05 -19.54
CA GLU A 85 7.99 4.25 -18.88
C GLU A 85 8.69 5.01 -17.75
N PHE A 86 8.97 6.31 -17.94
CA PHE A 86 9.55 7.16 -16.91
C PHE A 86 8.62 7.34 -15.70
N TYR A 87 7.33 7.62 -15.94
CA TYR A 87 6.32 7.77 -14.89
C TYR A 87 5.92 6.44 -14.24
N SER A 88 5.92 5.34 -15.01
CA SER A 88 5.59 3.99 -14.52
C SER A 88 6.74 3.30 -13.80
N ARG A 89 7.97 3.82 -13.87
CA ARG A 89 9.09 3.51 -12.97
C ARG A 89 8.78 3.99 -11.54
N LYS A 90 7.74 3.39 -10.97
CA LYS A 90 7.39 3.47 -9.56
C LYS A 90 8.62 2.99 -8.78
N ARG A 91 9.31 3.93 -8.13
CA ARG A 91 10.50 3.65 -7.31
C ARG A 91 10.20 2.43 -6.45
N LYS A 92 10.93 1.33 -6.68
CA LYS A 92 10.77 0.10 -5.92
C LYS A 92 10.99 0.46 -4.46
N ARG A 93 9.91 0.46 -3.67
CA ARG A 93 9.95 0.85 -2.26
C ARG A 93 10.95 -0.07 -1.59
N THR A 94 12.08 0.48 -1.14
CA THR A 94 13.15 -0.29 -0.51
C THR A 94 12.53 -1.17 0.57
N SER A 95 12.77 -2.48 0.47
CA SER A 95 12.28 -3.42 1.47
C SER A 95 12.82 -2.98 2.83
N TYR A 96 11.92 -2.57 3.74
CA TYR A 96 12.31 -2.13 5.09
C TYR A 96 12.72 -3.30 5.99
N GLY A 97 13.27 -4.37 5.43
CA GLY A 97 13.78 -5.55 6.12
C GLY A 97 15.08 -5.27 6.87
N LYS A 98 15.10 -4.24 7.72
CA LYS A 98 16.30 -3.82 8.45
C LYS A 98 16.78 -4.88 9.46
N TYR A 99 15.87 -5.74 9.94
CA TYR A 99 16.13 -6.74 10.99
C TYR A 99 15.58 -8.10 10.56
N THR A 100 16.40 -9.15 10.71
CA THR A 100 16.01 -10.55 10.48
C THR A 100 14.99 -10.99 11.54
N PRO A 101 14.17 -12.02 11.26
CA PRO A 101 13.17 -12.49 12.21
C PRO A 101 13.78 -13.00 13.53
N GLU A 102 15.00 -13.55 13.49
CA GLU A 102 15.76 -13.99 14.65
C GLU A 102 16.20 -12.81 15.52
N THR A 103 16.80 -11.77 14.92
CA THR A 103 17.18 -10.55 15.65
C THR A 103 15.96 -9.89 16.27
N ARG A 104 14.80 -9.90 15.60
CA ARG A 104 13.54 -9.37 16.16
C ARG A 104 13.06 -10.17 17.37
N ALA A 105 13.17 -11.50 17.33
CA ALA A 105 12.85 -12.34 18.49
C ALA A 105 13.80 -12.04 19.66
N LYS A 106 15.11 -11.92 19.40
CA LYS A 106 16.12 -11.55 20.40
C LYS A 106 15.83 -10.18 21.04
N ILE A 107 15.54 -9.16 20.22
CA ILE A 107 15.15 -7.83 20.69
C ILE A 107 13.92 -7.91 21.59
N ALA A 108 12.91 -8.71 21.21
CA ALA A 108 11.68 -8.82 21.99
C ALA A 108 11.93 -9.44 23.37
N ARG A 109 12.71 -10.52 23.45
CA ARG A 109 13.06 -11.19 24.72
C ARG A 109 13.80 -10.26 25.67
N LEU A 110 14.88 -9.64 25.18
CA LEU A 110 15.66 -8.67 25.98
C LEU A 110 14.80 -7.47 26.42
N ALA A 111 13.86 -7.02 25.59
CA ALA A 111 12.95 -5.93 25.93
C ALA A 111 11.88 -6.30 26.96
N MET A 112 11.60 -7.59 27.16
CA MET A 112 10.75 -8.09 28.25
C MET A 112 11.53 -8.20 29.56
N GLU A 113 12.81 -8.60 29.49
CA GLU A 113 13.69 -8.79 30.65
C GLU A 113 14.19 -7.45 31.24
N ILE A 114 14.76 -6.58 30.40
CA ILE A 114 15.52 -5.39 30.84
C ILE A 114 14.78 -4.08 30.53
N GLY A 115 13.91 -4.10 29.51
CA GLY A 115 13.11 -2.96 29.06
C GLY A 115 13.63 -2.27 27.80
N ALA A 116 12.73 -1.53 27.12
CA ALA A 116 12.94 -1.10 25.73
C ALA A 116 14.15 -0.17 25.51
N GLN A 117 14.44 0.73 26.46
CA GLN A 117 15.53 1.70 26.34
C GLN A 117 16.90 1.02 26.43
N LYS A 118 17.12 0.18 27.44
CA LYS A 118 18.37 -0.55 27.64
C LYS A 118 18.62 -1.55 26.50
N THR A 119 17.58 -2.25 26.05
CA THR A 119 17.68 -3.14 24.89
C THR A 119 18.06 -2.40 23.61
N ALA A 120 17.56 -1.17 23.40
CA ALA A 120 17.91 -0.37 22.24
C ALA A 120 19.41 -0.07 22.18
N VAL A 121 20.03 0.28 23.31
CA VAL A 121 21.47 0.53 23.43
C VAL A 121 22.26 -0.76 23.13
N GLN A 122 21.97 -1.84 23.87
CA GLN A 122 22.69 -3.11 23.75
C GLN A 122 22.60 -3.72 22.34
N MET A 123 21.41 -3.71 21.73
CA MET A 123 21.22 -4.27 20.39
C MET A 123 21.73 -3.34 19.29
N SER A 124 21.86 -2.05 19.55
CA SER A 124 22.46 -1.11 18.59
C SER A 124 23.95 -1.39 18.41
N GLU A 125 24.63 -1.74 19.50
CA GLU A 125 26.04 -2.17 19.49
C GLU A 125 26.20 -3.50 18.76
N GLU A 126 25.37 -4.50 19.08
CA GLU A 126 25.48 -5.84 18.49
C GLU A 126 25.16 -5.89 16.99
N VAL A 127 24.12 -5.16 16.55
CA VAL A 127 23.66 -5.19 15.15
C VAL A 127 24.45 -4.24 14.25
N GLY A 128 25.27 -3.35 14.84
CA GLY A 128 25.98 -2.29 14.12
C GLY A 128 25.03 -1.28 13.45
N LYS A 129 23.79 -1.17 13.95
CA LYS A 129 22.76 -0.28 13.41
C LYS A 129 22.02 0.40 14.55
N GLN A 130 21.87 1.71 14.45
CA GLN A 130 21.11 2.48 15.45
C GLN A 130 19.67 1.97 15.57
N LEU A 131 19.36 1.36 16.71
CA LEU A 131 18.03 0.86 17.03
C LEU A 131 17.30 1.91 17.88
N SER A 132 16.16 2.41 17.38
CA SER A 132 15.35 3.35 18.16
C SER A 132 14.50 2.63 19.19
N GLU A 133 14.28 3.26 20.34
CA GLU A 133 13.40 2.75 21.40
C GLU A 133 11.97 2.50 20.88
N SER A 134 11.47 3.36 19.99
CA SER A 134 10.16 3.19 19.33
C SER A 134 10.08 1.87 18.53
N THR A 135 11.18 1.47 17.89
CA THR A 135 11.27 0.22 17.15
C THR A 135 11.23 -0.97 18.09
N VAL A 136 11.97 -0.92 19.20
CA VAL A 136 11.97 -1.97 20.23
C VAL A 136 10.56 -2.17 20.80
N ARG A 137 9.87 -1.08 21.19
CA ARG A 137 8.48 -1.14 21.66
C ARG A 137 7.53 -1.78 20.65
N SER A 138 7.66 -1.42 19.37
CA SER A 138 6.83 -1.99 18.31
C SER A 138 7.09 -3.49 18.10
N ILE A 139 8.35 -3.91 18.16
CA ILE A 139 8.76 -5.31 18.07
C ILE A 139 8.21 -6.10 19.26
N ARG A 140 8.42 -5.62 20.48
CA ARG A 140 7.87 -6.23 21.71
C ARG A 140 6.35 -6.38 21.65
N LYS A 141 5.61 -5.32 21.31
CA LYS A 141 4.14 -5.38 21.18
C LYS A 141 3.68 -6.38 20.11
N SER A 142 4.45 -6.53 19.04
CA SER A 142 4.15 -7.51 17.99
C SER A 142 4.41 -8.94 18.48
N TYR A 143 5.47 -9.14 19.28
CA TYR A 143 5.81 -10.41 19.92
C TYR A 143 4.77 -10.83 20.95
N GLU A 144 4.39 -9.94 21.87
CA GLU A 144 3.34 -10.20 22.88
C GLU A 144 2.01 -10.63 22.23
N LYS A 145 1.62 -10.00 21.12
CA LYS A 145 0.42 -10.39 20.36
C LYS A 145 0.55 -11.77 19.75
N GLU A 146 1.75 -12.16 19.37
CA GLU A 146 2.01 -13.46 18.75
C GLU A 146 2.06 -14.56 19.79
N VAL A 147 2.71 -14.31 20.92
CA VAL A 147 2.68 -15.17 22.11
C VAL A 147 1.23 -15.41 22.53
N LYS A 148 0.41 -14.36 22.61
CA LYS A 148 -1.04 -14.51 22.89
C LYS A 148 -1.79 -15.33 21.84
N ARG A 149 -1.35 -15.30 20.58
CA ARG A 149 -1.98 -16.06 19.48
C ARG A 149 -1.58 -17.53 19.51
N GLN A 150 -0.32 -17.82 19.77
CA GLN A 150 0.24 -19.17 19.72
C GLN A 150 0.17 -19.89 21.07
N GLY A 151 0.02 -19.15 22.18
CA GLY A 151 0.03 -19.70 23.54
C GLY A 151 1.41 -20.21 23.99
N THR A 152 2.47 -19.92 23.24
CA THR A 152 3.82 -20.41 23.51
C THR A 152 4.84 -19.27 23.50
N ASP A 153 5.71 -19.24 24.52
CA ASP A 153 6.75 -18.22 24.69
C ASP A 153 8.03 -18.48 23.88
N ALA A 154 8.18 -19.67 23.29
CA ALA A 154 9.39 -20.12 22.62
C ALA A 154 9.43 -19.81 21.11
N ILE A 155 9.11 -18.58 20.70
CA ILE A 155 9.20 -18.19 19.28
C ILE A 155 10.66 -17.84 18.97
N ALA A 156 11.38 -18.74 18.30
CA ALA A 156 12.77 -18.52 17.85
C ALA A 156 12.86 -17.58 16.63
N SER A 157 11.81 -17.56 15.80
CA SER A 157 11.75 -16.74 14.59
C SER A 157 10.41 -16.01 14.51
N PHE A 158 10.43 -14.68 14.60
CA PHE A 158 9.22 -13.87 14.52
C PHE A 158 9.14 -13.10 13.19
N PRO A 159 8.38 -13.60 12.19
CA PRO A 159 8.27 -12.96 10.88
C PRO A 159 7.58 -11.60 10.96
N ARG A 160 7.81 -10.76 9.95
CA ARG A 160 7.08 -9.49 9.84
C ARG A 160 5.63 -9.78 9.47
N LYS A 161 4.69 -9.13 10.17
CA LYS A 161 3.33 -9.04 9.66
C LYS A 161 3.38 -8.19 8.41
N ASN A 162 3.07 -8.80 7.26
CA ASN A 162 2.84 -8.09 6.03
C ASN A 162 1.65 -7.17 6.25
N VAL A 163 1.91 -5.93 6.66
CA VAL A 163 0.91 -4.86 6.58
C VAL A 163 0.77 -4.55 5.10
N GLY A 164 -0.03 -5.39 4.42
CA GLY A 164 -0.56 -5.07 3.11
C GLY A 164 -1.26 -3.71 3.15
N PRO A 165 -1.51 -3.09 1.98
CA PRO A 165 -2.21 -1.83 1.93
C PRO A 165 -3.48 -1.95 2.76
N ARG A 166 -3.55 -1.18 3.85
CA ARG A 166 -4.74 -1.10 4.67
C ARG A 166 -5.85 -0.65 3.74
N LYS A 167 -6.75 -1.55 3.35
CA LYS A 167 -8.04 -1.13 2.81
C LYS A 167 -8.60 -0.17 3.86
N SER A 168 -8.74 1.10 3.52
CA SER A 168 -9.48 2.10 4.29
C SER A 168 -10.97 1.72 4.26
N GLY A 169 -11.29 0.52 4.71
CA GLY A 169 -12.63 0.00 4.86
C GLY A 169 -13.13 0.38 6.25
N ARG A 170 -14.21 1.17 6.25
CA ARG A 170 -15.05 1.57 7.37
C ARG A 170 -14.88 0.69 8.63
N SER A 171 -14.46 1.34 9.70
CA SER A 171 -14.45 0.79 11.06
C SER A 171 -15.88 0.48 11.49
N SER A 172 -16.35 -0.75 11.28
CA SER A 172 -17.48 -1.28 12.03
C SER A 172 -17.02 -1.49 13.47
N ARG A 173 -17.28 -0.50 14.32
CA ARG A 173 -17.39 -0.69 15.76
C ARG A 173 -18.43 -1.79 15.99
N ARG A 174 -17.99 -2.99 16.35
CA ARG A 174 -18.79 -3.85 17.24
C ARG A 174 -18.11 -3.82 18.58
N LEU A 175 -18.77 -3.13 19.51
CA LEU A 175 -18.56 -3.26 20.94
C LEU A 175 -18.72 -4.75 21.27
N ALA A 176 -17.64 -5.40 21.70
CA ALA A 176 -17.75 -6.64 22.44
C ALA A 176 -17.89 -6.23 23.90
N GLU A 177 -19.07 -6.56 24.39
CA GLU A 177 -19.65 -6.28 25.68
C GLU A 177 -18.91 -7.02 26.81
N VAL A 178 -19.10 -6.48 28.01
CA VAL A 178 -18.52 -6.88 29.29
C VAL A 178 -18.86 -8.34 29.62
N ARG A 179 -17.87 -9.12 30.10
CA ARG A 179 -18.11 -10.15 31.12
C ARG A 179 -17.05 -10.07 32.21
N VAL A 180 -17.53 -9.63 33.36
CA VAL A 180 -16.96 -9.78 34.70
C VAL A 180 -17.08 -11.24 35.10
N VAL A 181 -15.97 -11.87 35.50
CA VAL A 181 -15.86 -12.97 36.49
C VAL A 181 -14.39 -12.89 36.96
N GLU A 182 -14.04 -12.19 38.02
CA GLU A 182 -14.08 -12.58 39.44
C GLU A 182 -13.41 -13.93 39.77
N LEU A 183 -12.68 -13.93 40.92
CA LEU A 183 -12.20 -15.09 41.70
C LEU A 183 -10.96 -15.86 41.20
N PHE A 184 -9.78 -15.56 41.77
CA PHE A 184 -9.36 -16.18 43.04
C PHE A 184 -8.02 -15.56 43.51
N LYS A 185 -8.03 -15.09 44.75
CA LYS A 185 -6.90 -14.63 45.52
C LYS A 185 -6.74 -15.65 46.63
N VAL A 186 -5.68 -16.45 46.61
CA VAL A 186 -5.27 -17.27 47.76
C VAL A 186 -3.77 -17.09 47.93
N ALA A 187 -3.42 -16.56 49.09
CA ALA A 187 -2.07 -16.34 49.57
C ALA A 187 -1.44 -17.66 50.07
N PRO A 188 -0.10 -17.73 50.16
CA PRO A 188 0.63 -18.95 50.51
C PRO A 188 0.60 -19.25 52.02
N VAL A 189 0.84 -20.53 52.35
CA VAL A 189 1.11 -21.06 53.71
C VAL A 189 2.58 -20.88 54.06
#